data_AF-A0A085FBD2-F1
#
_entry.id   AF-A0A085FBD2-F1
#
_cell.length_a   1.000
_cell.length_b   1.000
_cell.length_c   1.000
_cell.angle_alpha   90.00
_cell.angle_beta   90.00
_cell.angle_gamma   90.00
#
_symmetry.space_group_name_H-M   'P 1'
#
loop_
_entity.id
_entity.type
_entity.pdbx_description
1 polymer ?
#
loop_
_entity_poly.entity_id
_entity_poly.type
_entity_poly.pdbx_seq_one_letter_code
_entity_poly.pdbx_strand_id
1 'polypeptide(L)'
;MTFQLIDIEVQSRAAHQRLAGRTTGRVRAVLSETRDGREQTHELSIPVWADLPADASDGDIDMALMLKAADIVARLKAQLEVGVVS
;
A
#
# COMPACT_ATOMS: atom_id res chain seq x y z
N MET A 1 2.85 -21.05 3.13
CA MET A 1 2.28 -19.79 3.64
C MET A 1 2.02 -18.92 2.43
N THR A 2 0.79 -18.43 2.26
CA THR A 2 0.41 -17.64 1.08
C THR A 2 -0.24 -16.36 1.55
N PHE A 3 0.24 -15.21 1.06
CA PHE A 3 -0.41 -13.92 1.30
C PHE A 3 -1.16 -13.46 0.06
N GLN A 4 -2.40 -13.03 0.23
CA GLN A 4 -3.24 -12.47 -0.81
C GLN A 4 -3.68 -11.06 -0.42
N LEU A 5 -3.51 -10.10 -1.33
CA LEU A 5 -4.06 -8.76 -1.13
C LEU A 5 -5.53 -8.81 -1.52
N ILE A 6 -6.42 -8.60 -0.56
CA ILE A 6 -7.86 -8.70 -0.76
C ILE A 6 -8.55 -7.33 -0.83
N ASP A 7 -7.90 -6.28 -0.32
CA ASP A 7 -8.45 -4.93 -0.32
C ASP A 7 -7.34 -3.87 -0.21
N ILE A 8 -7.54 -2.71 -0.84
CA ILE A 8 -6.63 -1.57 -0.81
C ILE A 8 -7.39 -0.25 -1.04
N GLU A 9 -7.18 0.72 -0.15
CA GLU A 9 -7.89 2.02 -0.22
C GLU A 9 -7.06 3.17 0.37
N VAL A 10 -7.25 4.38 -0.13
CA VAL A 10 -6.68 5.59 0.47
C VAL A 10 -7.51 5.99 1.70
N GLN A 11 -6.91 5.99 2.88
CA GLN A 11 -7.57 6.42 4.12
C GLN A 11 -7.52 7.93 4.31
N SER A 12 -6.40 8.55 3.95
CA SER A 12 -6.20 9.99 4.05
C SER A 12 -5.09 10.43 3.11
N ARG A 13 -5.17 11.67 2.65
CA ARG A 13 -4.10 12.32 1.89
C ARG A 13 -4.08 13.81 2.15
N ALA A 14 -2.91 14.41 2.02
CA ALA A 14 -2.69 15.84 2.13
C ALA A 14 -1.49 16.25 1.29
N ALA A 15 -1.54 17.46 0.75
CA ALA A 15 -0.37 18.09 0.14
C ALA A 15 0.78 18.19 1.15
N HIS A 16 2.00 17.94 0.71
CA HIS A 16 3.19 18.03 1.54
C HIS A 16 3.51 19.50 1.87
N GLN A 17 3.71 19.82 3.14
CA GLN A 17 3.84 21.21 3.61
C GLN A 17 5.02 22.00 3.00
N ARG A 18 6.10 21.31 2.62
CA ARG A 18 7.34 21.95 2.14
C ARG A 18 7.74 21.61 0.71
N LEU A 19 7.11 20.62 0.09
CA LEU A 19 7.55 20.08 -1.19
C LEU A 19 6.39 20.25 -2.17
N ALA A 20 6.54 21.23 -3.05
CA ALA A 20 5.54 21.52 -4.07
C ALA A 20 5.33 20.32 -4.98
N GLY A 21 4.07 20.03 -5.32
CA GLY A 21 3.70 18.88 -6.16
C GLY A 21 3.77 17.52 -5.46
N ARG A 22 4.16 17.45 -4.17
CA ARG A 22 4.15 16.19 -3.42
C ARG A 22 2.87 16.05 -2.62
N THR A 23 2.22 14.90 -2.74
CA THR A 23 1.11 14.49 -1.88
C THR A 23 1.58 13.35 -0.99
N THR A 24 1.24 13.43 0.30
CA THR A 24 1.44 12.36 1.28
C THR A 24 0.10 11.74 1.63
N GLY A 25 0.09 10.47 2.00
CA GLY A 25 -1.13 9.81 2.44
C GLY A 25 -0.90 8.54 3.24
N ARG A 26 -2.00 7.98 3.72
CA ARG A 26 -2.07 6.64 4.29
C ARG A 26 -3.01 5.79 3.47
N VAL A 27 -2.53 4.61 3.10
CA VAL A 27 -3.30 3.61 2.36
C VAL A 27 -3.51 2.41 3.26
N ARG A 28 -4.77 1.98 3.42
CA ARG A 28 -5.12 0.71 4.06
C ARG A 28 -4.89 -0.39 3.05
N ALA A 29 -4.23 -1.46 3.45
CA ALA A 29 -4.13 -2.70 2.68
C ALA A 29 -4.52 -3.86 3.57
N VAL A 30 -5.36 -4.76 3.06
CA VAL A 30 -5.77 -5.98 3.79
C VAL A 30 -5.18 -7.19 3.12
N LEU A 31 -4.42 -7.95 3.90
CA LEU A 31 -3.84 -9.21 3.48
C LEU A 31 -4.59 -10.37 4.13
N SER A 32 -4.97 -11.38 3.34
CA SER A 32 -5.30 -12.70 3.83
C SER A 32 -4.05 -13.57 3.82
N GLU A 33 -3.71 -14.16 4.95
CA GLU A 33 -2.66 -15.16 5.11
C GLU A 33 -3.30 -16.54 5.25
N THR A 34 -2.88 -17.50 4.41
CA THR A 34 -3.18 -18.93 4.63
C THR A 34 -1.97 -19.65 5.20
N ARG A 35 -2.11 -20.16 6.43
CA ARG A 35 -1.08 -20.94 7.14
C ARG A 35 -1.71 -22.18 7.79
N ASP A 36 -1.16 -23.35 7.47
CA ASP A 36 -1.61 -24.65 8.01
C ASP A 36 -3.13 -24.89 7.87
N GLY A 37 -3.70 -24.44 6.74
CA GLY A 37 -5.14 -24.55 6.45
C GLY A 37 -6.03 -23.57 7.21
N ARG A 38 -5.45 -22.61 7.96
CA ARG A 38 -6.15 -21.52 8.63
C ARG A 38 -5.96 -20.22 7.86
N GLU A 39 -7.02 -19.43 7.79
CA GLU A 39 -7.01 -18.09 7.21
C GLU A 39 -6.90 -17.03 8.32
N GLN A 40 -6.01 -16.06 8.15
CA GLN A 40 -5.85 -14.92 9.04
C GLN A 40 -5.82 -13.63 8.24
N THR A 41 -6.59 -12.63 8.69
CA THR A 41 -6.63 -11.30 8.05
C THR A 41 -5.70 -10.34 8.79
N HIS A 42 -4.89 -9.60 8.01
CA HIS A 42 -3.97 -8.58 8.49
C HIS A 42 -4.30 -7.25 7.84
N GLU A 43 -4.54 -6.23 8.66
CA GLU A 43 -4.73 -4.86 8.18
C GLU A 43 -3.44 -4.07 8.35
N LEU A 44 -3.00 -3.41 7.27
CA LEU A 44 -1.81 -2.58 7.22
C LEU A 44 -2.21 -1.13 6.92
N SER A 45 -1.66 -0.18 7.66
CA SER A 45 -1.74 1.25 7.34
C SER A 45 -0.38 1.73 6.82
N ILE A 46 -0.29 1.94 5.51
CA ILE A 46 0.97 2.16 4.79
C ILE A 46 1.13 3.66 4.51
N PRO A 47 2.12 4.34 5.09
CA PRO A 47 2.44 5.72 4.73
C PRO A 47 3.08 5.75 3.34
N VAL A 48 2.52 6.55 2.44
CA VAL A 48 2.98 6.70 1.06
C VAL A 48 3.04 8.17 0.65
N TRP A 49 3.79 8.43 -0.41
CA TRP A 49 3.83 9.74 -1.05
C TRP A 49 4.01 9.57 -2.56
N ALA A 50 3.53 10.56 -3.32
CA ALA A 50 3.70 10.65 -4.76
C ALA A 50 4.00 12.09 -5.17
N ASP A 51 4.88 12.25 -6.16
CA ASP A 51 5.08 13.51 -6.87
C ASP A 51 4.12 13.53 -8.05
N LEU A 52 3.30 14.59 -8.14
CA LEU A 52 2.17 14.68 -9.05
C LEU A 52 2.17 16.02 -9.80
N PRO A 53 1.73 16.04 -11.06
CA PRO A 53 1.45 17.27 -11.78
C PRO A 53 0.43 18.16 -11.05
N ALA A 54 0.51 19.46 -11.25
CA ALA A 54 -0.39 20.43 -10.60
C ALA A 54 -1.86 20.28 -11.02
N ASP A 55 -2.10 19.68 -12.18
CA ASP A 55 -3.41 19.41 -12.79
C ASP A 55 -3.88 17.95 -12.58
N ALA A 56 -3.18 17.17 -11.76
CA ALA A 56 -3.59 15.81 -11.42
C ALA A 56 -4.98 15.82 -10.78
N SER A 57 -5.88 15.00 -11.32
CA SER A 57 -7.22 14.87 -10.76
C SER A 57 -7.18 14.17 -9.40
N ASP A 58 -8.25 14.32 -8.62
CA ASP A 58 -8.40 13.58 -7.37
C ASP A 58 -8.28 12.05 -7.57
N GLY A 59 -8.76 11.52 -8.70
CA GLY A 59 -8.62 10.11 -9.03
C GLY A 59 -7.18 9.70 -9.34
N ASP A 60 -6.43 10.55 -10.06
CA ASP A 60 -5.02 10.31 -10.37
C ASP A 60 -4.16 10.31 -9.10
N ILE A 61 -4.45 11.25 -8.18
CA ILE A 61 -3.77 11.32 -6.88
C ILE A 61 -4.02 10.02 -6.08
N ASP A 62 -5.26 9.52 -6.00
CA ASP A 62 -5.56 8.30 -5.26
C ASP A 62 -4.89 7.08 -5.90
N MET A 63 -4.98 6.97 -7.23
CA MET A 63 -4.33 5.92 -7.98
C MET A 63 -2.82 5.89 -7.71
N ALA A 64 -2.15 7.05 -7.75
CA ALA A 64 -0.72 7.13 -7.50
C ALA A 64 -0.33 6.68 -6.09
N LEU A 65 -1.11 7.06 -5.07
CA LEU A 65 -0.87 6.61 -3.69
C LEU A 65 -1.10 5.10 -3.53
N MET A 66 -2.18 4.56 -4.11
CA MET A 66 -2.47 3.13 -4.09
C MET A 66 -1.39 2.31 -4.80
N LEU A 67 -0.89 2.76 -5.97
CA LEU A 67 0.20 2.09 -6.68
C LEU A 67 1.47 2.03 -5.82
N LYS A 68 1.82 3.12 -5.13
CA LYS A 68 2.96 3.13 -4.20
C LYS A 68 2.78 2.17 -3.04
N ALA A 69 1.58 2.07 -2.49
CA ALA A 69 1.28 1.12 -1.42
C ALA A 69 1.31 -0.33 -1.93
N ALA A 70 0.76 -0.60 -3.11
CA ALA A 70 0.80 -1.92 -3.75
C ALA A 70 2.24 -2.39 -4.00
N ASP A 71 3.14 -1.52 -4.44
CA ASP A 71 4.58 -1.82 -4.59
C ASP A 71 5.26 -2.17 -3.26
N ILE A 72 4.86 -1.53 -2.15
CA ILE A 72 5.34 -1.86 -0.80
C ILE A 72 4.82 -3.23 -0.37
N VAL A 73 3.52 -3.49 -0.56
CA VAL A 73 2.89 -4.78 -0.24
C VAL A 73 3.52 -5.91 -1.05
N ALA A 74 3.74 -5.73 -2.35
CA ALA A 74 4.36 -6.74 -3.21
C ALA A 74 5.75 -7.14 -2.70
N ARG A 75 6.57 -6.15 -2.30
CA ARG A 75 7.90 -6.39 -1.71
C ARG A 75 7.81 -7.08 -0.35
N LEU A 76 6.88 -6.65 0.52
CA LEU A 76 6.65 -7.29 1.81
C LEU A 76 6.29 -8.76 1.65
N LYS A 77 5.34 -9.07 0.75
CA LYS A 77 4.94 -10.46 0.47
C LYS A 77 6.12 -11.29 -0.02
N ALA A 78 6.90 -10.78 -0.97
CA ALA A 78 8.08 -11.48 -1.49
C ALA A 78 9.11 -11.78 -0.39
N GLN A 79 9.33 -10.84 0.54
CA GLN A 79 10.25 -11.06 1.68
C GLN A 79 9.73 -12.13 2.65
N LEU A 80 8.43 -12.11 2.95
CA LEU A 80 7.81 -13.08 3.86
C LEU A 80 7.73 -14.48 3.25
N GLU A 81 7.63 -14.59 1.92
CA GLU A 81 7.68 -15.87 1.20
C GLU A 81 9.10 -16.47 1.18
N VAL A 82 10.13 -15.63 1.02
CA VAL A 82 11.55 -16.07 1.00
C VAL A 82 12.07 -16.41 2.39
N GLY A 83 11.66 -15.69 3.44
CA GLY A 83 12.14 -15.89 4.82
C GLY A 83 11.73 -17.19 5.51
N VAL A 84 11.01 -18.09 4.83
CA VAL A 84 10.60 -19.41 5.34
C VAL A 84 11.55 -20.52 4.90
N VAL A 85 12.49 -20.26 3.98
CA VAL A 85 13.41 -21.27 3.41
C VAL A 85 14.80 -21.25 4.08
N SER A 86 14.88 -20.85 5.35
CA SER A 86 16.14 -20.84 6.12
C SER A 86 16.01 -21.58 7.45
#